data_AF-A0A1F8MMM5-F1
#
_entry.id   AF-A0A1F8MMM5-F1
#
_cell.length_a   1.000
_cell.length_b   1.000
_cell.length_c   1.000
_cell.angle_alpha   90.00
_cell.angle_beta   90.00
_cell.angle_gamma   90.00
#
_symmetry.space_group_name_H-M   'P 1'
#
loop_
_entity.id
_entity.type
_entity.pdbx_description
1 polymer ?
#
loop_
_entity_poly.entity_id
_entity_poly.type
_entity_poly.pdbx_seq_one_letter_code
_entity_poly.pdbx_strand_id
1 'polypeptide(L)'
;MAKEEESGIDELMRLSRQFTRQQEEHEKQERQRQEQGKKVRGVLQGLQDLNLSMALSQLKGVARPEVIQQVTALKSGGGTEELRKIVTNLVDEMEKQLNQESLLKKEITQLADSVRTLSILLDLYFSLQ
;
A
#
# COMPACT_ATOMS: atom_id res chain seq x y z
N MET A 1 3.76 -38.95 -58.18
CA MET A 1 3.21 -37.69 -57.65
C MET A 1 2.68 -37.80 -56.21
N ALA A 2 2.46 -38.99 -55.63
CA ALA A 2 1.94 -39.12 -54.26
C ALA A 2 2.94 -38.87 -53.10
N LYS A 3 4.27 -38.83 -53.34
CA LYS A 3 5.28 -38.69 -52.27
C LYS A 3 5.52 -37.24 -51.81
N GLU A 4 5.23 -36.25 -52.64
CA GLU A 4 5.39 -34.83 -52.28
C GLU A 4 4.19 -34.30 -51.48
N GLU A 5 2.99 -34.84 -51.72
CA GLU A 5 1.77 -34.50 -50.97
C GLU A 5 1.80 -35.04 -49.53
N GLU A 6 2.35 -36.24 -49.31
CA GLU A 6 2.59 -36.81 -47.97
C GLU A 6 3.58 -35.96 -47.17
N SER A 7 4.64 -35.47 -47.82
CA SER A 7 5.65 -34.59 -47.20
C SER A 7 5.06 -33.24 -46.78
N GLY A 8 4.16 -32.66 -47.56
CA GLY A 8 3.52 -31.37 -47.24
C GLY A 8 2.52 -31.48 -46.08
N ILE A 9 1.76 -32.58 -46.00
CA ILE A 9 0.81 -32.82 -44.92
C ILE A 9 1.55 -33.11 -43.61
N ASP A 10 2.62 -33.91 -43.64
CA ASP A 10 3.44 -34.18 -42.45
C ASP A 10 4.14 -32.93 -41.93
N GLU A 11 4.59 -32.04 -42.83
CA GLU A 11 5.21 -30.77 -42.46
C GLU A 11 4.21 -29.79 -41.84
N LEU A 12 2.98 -29.74 -42.35
CA LEU A 12 1.87 -29.01 -41.73
C LEU A 12 1.49 -29.56 -40.36
N MET A 13 1.44 -30.89 -40.21
CA MET A 13 1.19 -31.55 -38.93
C MET A 13 2.32 -31.28 -37.93
N ARG A 14 3.57 -31.20 -38.39
CA ARG A 14 4.73 -30.84 -37.56
C ARG A 14 4.66 -29.38 -37.10
N LEU A 15 4.35 -28.46 -38.01
CA LEU A 15 4.17 -27.03 -37.71
C LEU A 15 3.00 -26.80 -36.76
N SER A 16 1.86 -27.45 -36.98
CA SER A 16 0.70 -27.39 -36.07
C SER A 16 1.08 -27.78 -34.65
N ARG A 17 1.82 -28.89 -34.46
CA ARG A 17 2.31 -29.31 -33.14
C ARG A 17 3.30 -28.32 -32.52
N GLN A 18 4.14 -27.67 -33.33
CA GLN A 18 5.05 -26.62 -32.84
C GLN A 18 4.28 -25.38 -32.38
N PHE A 19 3.28 -24.93 -33.14
CA PHE A 19 2.41 -23.82 -32.75
C PHE A 19 1.62 -24.12 -31.46
N THR A 20 1.05 -25.32 -31.34
CA THR A 20 0.33 -25.73 -30.11
C THR A 20 1.27 -25.71 -28.89
N ARG A 21 2.50 -26.22 -29.02
CA ARG A 21 3.48 -26.19 -27.92
C ARG A 21 3.88 -24.78 -27.55
N GLN A 22 4.13 -23.91 -28.52
CA GLN A 22 4.46 -22.50 -28.24
C GLN A 22 3.30 -21.78 -27.56
N GLN A 23 2.06 -22.03 -27.98
CA GLN A 23 0.88 -21.41 -27.38
C GLN A 23 0.68 -21.87 -25.93
N GLU A 24 0.87 -23.15 -25.64
CA GLU A 24 0.84 -23.68 -24.27
C GLU A 24 1.96 -23.11 -23.38
N GLU A 25 3.16 -22.91 -23.92
CA GLU A 25 4.28 -22.29 -23.19
C GLU A 25 3.99 -20.81 -22.88
N HIS A 26 3.45 -20.07 -23.86
CA HIS A 26 3.03 -18.69 -23.66
C HIS A 26 1.92 -18.58 -22.60
N GLU A 27 0.90 -19.42 -22.66
CA GLU A 27 -0.16 -19.43 -21.64
C GLU A 27 0.36 -19.74 -20.23
N LYS A 28 1.32 -20.68 -20.11
CA LYS A 28 1.94 -20.98 -18.81
C LYS A 28 2.72 -19.78 -18.26
N GLN A 29 3.47 -19.07 -19.11
CA GLN A 29 4.19 -17.86 -18.69
C GLN A 29 3.24 -16.73 -18.30
N GLU A 30 2.16 -16.52 -19.06
CA GLU A 30 1.13 -15.52 -18.76
C GLU A 30 0.48 -15.79 -17.39
N ARG A 31 0.09 -17.05 -17.12
CA ARG A 31 -0.47 -17.47 -15.84
C ARG A 31 0.51 -17.27 -14.69
N GLN A 32 1.78 -17.63 -14.87
CA GLN A 32 2.82 -17.40 -13.86
C GLN A 32 3.01 -15.90 -13.56
N ARG A 33 3.01 -15.04 -14.58
CA ARG A 33 3.09 -13.58 -14.38
C ARG A 33 1.88 -13.06 -13.59
N GLN A 34 0.68 -13.53 -13.91
CA GLN A 34 -0.53 -13.13 -13.19
C GLN A 34 -0.51 -13.61 -11.73
N GLU A 35 -0.09 -14.84 -11.47
CA GLU A 35 0.03 -15.39 -10.12
C GLU A 35 1.08 -14.66 -9.29
N GLN A 36 2.24 -14.37 -9.86
CA GLN A 36 3.27 -13.56 -9.20
C GLN A 36 2.77 -12.15 -8.93
N GLY A 37 2.08 -11.52 -9.89
CA GLY A 37 1.46 -10.21 -9.69
C GLY A 37 0.43 -10.20 -8.56
N LYS A 38 -0.39 -11.25 -8.43
CA LYS A 38 -1.33 -11.41 -7.30
C LYS A 38 -0.60 -11.57 -5.97
N LYS A 39 0.46 -12.38 -5.92
CA LYS A 39 1.27 -12.57 -4.70
C LYS A 39 1.91 -11.26 -4.24
N VAL A 40 2.53 -10.51 -5.16
CA VAL A 40 3.16 -9.22 -4.86
C VAL A 40 2.14 -8.21 -4.33
N ARG A 41 0.97 -8.10 -4.98
CA ARG A 41 -0.12 -7.22 -4.49
C ARG A 41 -0.59 -7.62 -3.09
N GLY A 42 -0.72 -8.92 -2.82
CA GLY A 42 -1.09 -9.42 -1.49
C GLY A 42 -0.07 -9.10 -0.41
N VAL A 43 1.23 -9.20 -0.73
CA VAL A 43 2.31 -8.82 0.20
C VAL A 43 2.30 -7.32 0.48
N LEU A 44 2.15 -6.48 -0.55
CA LEU A 44 2.08 -5.03 -0.40
C LEU A 44 0.88 -4.61 0.47
N GLN A 45 -0.29 -5.20 0.22
CA GLN A 45 -1.48 -4.95 1.05
C GLN A 45 -1.26 -5.40 2.50
N GLY A 46 -0.63 -6.56 2.71
CA GLY A 46 -0.29 -7.03 4.06
C GLY A 46 0.69 -6.11 4.80
N LEU A 47 1.68 -5.54 4.11
CA LEU A 47 2.60 -4.56 4.68
C LEU A 47 1.89 -3.25 5.04
N GLN A 48 0.99 -2.76 4.18
CA GLN A 48 0.18 -1.58 4.47
C GLN A 48 -0.68 -1.79 5.73
N ASP A 49 -1.35 -2.93 5.84
CA ASP A 49 -2.17 -3.29 7.01
C ASP A 49 -1.32 -3.39 8.30
N LEU A 50 -0.11 -3.92 8.20
CA LEU A 50 0.83 -4.01 9.31
C LEU A 50 1.28 -2.62 9.79
N ASN A 51 1.72 -1.77 8.86
CA ASN A 51 2.15 -0.40 9.15
C ASN A 51 1.04 0.41 9.83
N LEU A 52 -0.18 0.27 9.33
CA LEU A 52 -1.36 0.95 9.88
C LEU A 52 -1.72 0.42 11.28
N SER A 53 -1.61 -0.89 11.49
CA SER A 53 -1.84 -1.50 12.81
C SER A 53 -0.78 -1.08 13.83
N MET A 54 0.49 -0.99 13.42
CA MET A 54 1.59 -0.52 14.26
C MET A 54 1.40 0.95 14.63
N ALA A 55 1.11 1.81 13.66
CA ALA A 55 0.85 3.23 13.91
C ALA A 55 -0.33 3.42 14.87
N LEU A 56 -1.45 2.70 14.68
CA LEU A 56 -2.58 2.74 15.61
C LEU A 56 -2.19 2.31 17.03
N SER A 57 -1.33 1.30 17.16
CA SER A 57 -0.85 0.86 18.47
C SER A 57 -0.02 1.94 19.17
N GLN A 58 0.86 2.62 18.43
CA GLN A 58 1.68 3.71 18.97
C GLN A 58 0.82 4.93 19.32
N LEU A 59 -0.15 5.28 18.48
CA LEU A 59 -1.04 6.42 18.67
C LEU A 59 -1.90 6.30 19.92
N LYS A 60 -2.32 5.09 20.33
CA LYS A 60 -3.11 4.88 21.56
C LYS A 60 -2.48 5.45 22.83
N GLY A 61 -1.15 5.60 22.86
CA GLY A 61 -0.42 6.11 24.03
C GLY A 61 -0.21 7.61 24.06
N VAL A 62 -0.41 8.31 22.94
CA VAL A 62 0.01 9.73 22.77
C VAL A 62 -1.01 10.61 22.05
N ALA A 63 -1.88 10.01 21.22
CA ALA A 63 -2.79 10.75 20.37
C ALA A 63 -4.18 10.89 21.00
N ARG A 64 -4.88 11.94 20.58
CA ARG A 64 -6.28 12.16 20.96
C ARG A 64 -7.20 11.10 20.32
N PRO A 65 -8.33 10.74 20.96
CA PRO A 65 -9.27 9.74 20.45
C PRO A 65 -9.77 10.04 19.03
N GLU A 66 -9.94 11.32 18.69
CA GLU A 66 -10.40 11.76 17.37
C GLU A 66 -9.38 11.41 16.28
N VAL A 67 -8.08 11.60 16.55
CA VAL A 67 -7.00 11.23 15.62
C VAL A 67 -6.96 9.72 15.43
N ILE A 68 -7.12 8.95 16.52
CA ILE A 68 -7.15 7.48 16.46
C ILE A 68 -8.33 7.00 15.60
N GLN A 69 -9.51 7.60 15.74
CA GLN A 69 -10.67 7.26 14.89
C GLN A 69 -10.41 7.55 13.42
N GLN A 70 -9.84 8.72 13.11
CA GLN A 70 -9.52 9.11 11.72
C GLN A 70 -8.48 8.18 11.10
N VAL A 71 -7.42 7.82 11.83
CA VAL A 71 -6.41 6.85 11.35
C VAL A 71 -7.00 5.44 11.23
N THR A 72 -7.94 5.07 12.11
CA THR A 72 -8.64 3.77 12.01
C THR A 72 -9.49 3.72 10.74
N ALA A 73 -10.12 4.83 10.35
CA ALA A 73 -10.89 4.92 9.11
C ALA A 73 -10.03 4.74 7.85
N LEU A 74 -8.71 5.02 7.92
CA LEU A 74 -7.79 4.77 6.80
C LEU A 74 -7.72 3.28 6.43
N LYS A 75 -7.91 2.37 7.40
CA LYS A 75 -7.94 0.92 7.17
C LYS A 75 -9.06 0.49 6.21
N SER A 76 -10.14 1.25 6.14
CA SER A 76 -11.32 0.93 5.32
C SER A 76 -11.26 1.52 3.90
N GLY A 77 -10.10 2.03 3.47
CA GLY A 77 -9.91 2.61 2.14
C GLY A 77 -9.66 4.12 2.13
N GLY A 78 -9.29 4.72 3.26
CA GLY A 78 -8.84 6.11 3.29
C GLY A 78 -7.44 6.22 2.67
N GLY A 79 -7.34 6.98 1.59
CA GLY A 79 -6.07 7.24 0.92
C GLY A 79 -5.12 8.12 1.73
N THR A 80 -3.89 8.27 1.24
CA THR A 80 -2.84 9.13 1.82
C THR A 80 -3.27 10.60 1.94
N GLU A 81 -4.25 11.04 1.15
CA GLU A 81 -4.85 12.39 1.24
C GLU A 81 -5.55 12.67 2.56
N GLU A 82 -6.27 11.70 3.13
CA GLU A 82 -6.91 11.90 4.43
C GLU A 82 -5.88 11.96 5.53
N LEU A 83 -4.83 11.14 5.46
CA LEU A 83 -3.70 11.23 6.38
C LEU A 83 -2.98 12.58 6.29
N ARG A 84 -2.83 13.13 5.08
CA ARG A 84 -2.28 14.47 4.86
C ARG A 84 -3.12 15.56 5.55
N LYS A 85 -4.44 15.50 5.45
CA LYS A 85 -5.33 16.46 6.15
C LYS A 85 -5.19 16.36 7.67
N ILE A 86 -5.08 15.15 8.22
CA ILE A 86 -4.86 14.95 9.66
C ILE A 86 -3.55 15.63 10.09
N VAL A 87 -2.48 15.41 9.32
CA VAL A 87 -1.16 16.01 9.58
C VAL A 87 -1.25 17.55 9.53
N THR A 88 -1.87 18.12 8.50
CA THR A 88 -2.03 19.58 8.37
C THR A 88 -2.83 20.16 9.53
N ASN A 89 -3.97 19.57 9.88
CA ASN A 89 -4.78 20.06 11.01
C ASN A 89 -4.02 19.99 12.33
N LEU A 90 -3.22 18.94 12.55
CA LEU A 90 -2.42 18.78 13.76
C LEU A 90 -1.33 19.86 13.85
N VAL A 91 -0.67 20.17 12.73
CA VAL A 91 0.32 21.24 12.66
C VAL A 91 -0.33 22.61 12.92
N ASP A 92 -1.46 22.90 12.29
CA ASP A 92 -2.20 24.16 12.51
C ASP A 92 -2.61 24.34 13.98
N GLU A 93 -3.03 23.26 14.65
CA GLU A 93 -3.35 23.29 16.08
C GLU A 93 -2.11 23.53 16.96
N MET A 94 -0.99 22.91 16.62
CA MET A 94 0.28 23.12 17.33
C MET A 94 0.78 24.55 17.17
N GLU A 95 0.70 25.13 15.97
CA GLU A 95 1.04 26.54 15.72
C GLU A 95 0.17 27.49 16.55
N LYS A 96 -1.14 27.23 16.63
CA LYS A 96 -2.05 28.01 17.47
C LYS A 96 -1.69 27.94 18.96
N GLN A 97 -1.28 26.76 19.43
CA GLN A 97 -0.83 26.57 20.82
C GLN A 97 0.50 27.30 21.09
N LEU A 98 1.46 27.22 20.17
CA LEU A 98 2.76 27.89 20.29
C LEU A 98 2.64 29.43 20.28
N ASN A 99 1.66 29.97 19.57
CA ASN A 99 1.40 31.41 19.52
C ASN A 99 0.73 31.98 20.79
N GLN A 100 0.47 31.16 21.81
CA GLN A 100 -0.04 31.63 23.11
C GLN A 100 1.13 32.06 24.00
N GLU A 101 1.13 33.32 24.46
CA GLU A 101 2.24 33.98 25.16
C GLU A 101 2.65 33.35 26.51
N SER A 102 1.88 32.40 27.05
CA SER A 102 2.22 31.69 28.28
C SER A 102 1.72 30.25 28.24
N LEU A 103 2.61 29.34 27.86
CA LEU A 103 2.32 27.90 27.88
C LEU A 103 2.45 27.37 29.32
N LEU A 104 1.33 26.94 29.90
CA LEU A 104 1.29 26.21 31.14
C LEU A 104 2.00 24.85 30.98
N LYS A 105 2.53 24.29 32.07
CA LYS A 105 3.22 22.98 32.07
C LYS A 105 2.39 21.84 31.44
N LYS A 106 1.05 21.92 31.57
CA LYS A 106 0.10 20.99 30.94
C LYS A 106 0.10 21.11 29.41
N GLU A 107 0.17 22.34 28.91
CA GLU A 107 0.19 22.63 27.46
C GLU A 107 1.53 22.21 26.84
N ILE A 108 2.64 22.33 27.58
CA ILE A 108 3.95 21.79 27.16
C ILE A 108 3.89 20.26 26.98
N THR A 109 3.22 19.55 27.89
CA THR A 109 3.07 18.09 27.81
C THR A 109 2.18 17.72 26.62
N GLN A 110 1.07 18.43 26.43
CA GLN A 110 0.17 18.24 25.30
C GLN A 110 0.85 18.54 23.94
N LEU A 111 1.71 19.56 23.89
CA LEU A 111 2.51 19.86 22.70
C LEU A 111 3.51 18.73 22.41
N ALA A 112 4.19 18.19 23.43
CA ALA A 112 5.09 17.06 23.28
C ALA A 112 4.37 15.80 22.74
N ASP A 113 3.16 15.53 23.25
CA ASP A 113 2.32 14.42 22.77
C ASP A 113 1.81 14.67 21.34
N SER A 114 1.57 15.93 20.97
CA SER A 114 1.20 16.32 19.60
C SER A 114 2.38 16.16 18.63
N VAL A 115 3.61 16.50 19.03
CA VAL A 115 4.83 16.24 18.24
C VAL A 115 5.05 14.74 18.05
N ARG A 116 4.87 13.92 19.09
CA ARG A 116 4.97 12.45 18.98
C ARG A 116 3.91 11.89 18.05
N THR A 117 2.68 12.37 18.17
CA THR A 117 1.58 12.02 17.27
C THR A 117 1.94 12.35 15.82
N LEU A 118 2.47 13.56 15.58
CA LEU A 118 2.91 13.99 14.24
C LEU A 118 4.01 13.07 13.68
N SER A 119 5.01 12.71 14.48
CA SER A 119 6.07 11.79 14.06
C SER A 119 5.51 10.45 13.58
N ILE A 120 4.60 9.86 14.35
CA ILE A 120 3.97 8.57 14.00
C ILE A 120 3.14 8.69 12.72
N LEU A 121 2.40 9.79 12.55
CA LEU A 121 1.60 10.03 11.35
C LEU A 121 2.46 10.24 10.09
N LEU A 122 3.61 10.91 10.21
CA LEU A 122 4.55 11.09 9.11
C LEU A 122 5.21 9.76 8.72
N ASP A 123 5.64 8.96 9.71
CA ASP A 123 6.19 7.62 9.45
C ASP A 123 5.15 6.74 8.73
N LEU A 124 3.89 6.80 9.15
CA LEU A 124 2.79 6.12 8.48
C LEU A 124 2.59 6.65 7.05
N TYR A 125 2.67 7.97 6.83
CA TYR A 125 2.50 8.57 5.51
C TYR A 125 3.57 8.11 4.52
N PHE A 126 4.84 8.14 4.93
CA PHE A 126 5.93 7.63 4.09
C PHE A 126 5.87 6.13 3.86
N SER A 127 5.28 5.36 4.79
CA SER A 127 5.11 3.91 4.66
C SER A 127 3.95 3.51 3.73
N LEU A 128 3.06 4.45 3.39
CA LEU A 128 1.90 4.23 2.51
C LEU A 128 2.11 4.77 1.09
N GLN A 129 3.12 5.63 0.87
CA GLN A 129 3.60 6.03 -0.47
C GLN A 129 4.44 4.93 -1.11
#